data_AF-A0A519CAS4-F1
#
_entry.id   AF-A0A519CAS4-F1
#
_cell.length_a   1.000
_cell.length_b   1.000
_cell.length_c   1.000
_cell.angle_alpha   90.00
_cell.angle_beta   90.00
_cell.angle_gamma   90.00
#
_symmetry.space_group_name_H-M   'P 1'
#
loop_
_entity.id
_entity.type
_entity.pdbx_description
1 polymer ?
#
loop_
_entity_poly.entity_id
_entity_poly.type
_entity_poly.pdbx_seq_one_letter_code
_entity_poly.pdbx_strand_id
1 'polypeptide(L)'
;AHVLASAKSKLFNERIRKLMGINQGIDGVCSFQIKTTKEAIDKTKIQKDHPQLVAKYISKSTNLSGSFKAEYVNPQLRGLDEPLDAEIKAEIKAQTGGNDPANYSKSILKRSKLIERTHLEYLESLGEESSLAISLDLLTSQVKASIGDYDNVEGLGSWIRADKESESIDWKQFGIDNPKVIAANMKPEKQSVAMVVKPYRAYPI
;
A
#
# COMPACT_ATOMS: atom_id res chain seq x y z
N ALA A 1 19.14 -2.99 5.67
CA ALA A 1 18.80 -1.89 6.61
C ALA A 1 17.38 -1.37 6.39
N HIS A 2 17.03 -0.78 5.23
CA HIS A 2 15.70 -0.20 4.98
C HIS A 2 14.52 -1.18 5.26
N VAL A 3 14.62 -2.43 4.79
CA VAL A 3 13.58 -3.47 5.03
C VAL A 3 13.32 -3.69 6.53
N LEU A 4 14.37 -3.67 7.37
CA LEU A 4 14.23 -3.84 8.81
C LEU A 4 13.57 -2.62 9.47
N ALA A 5 13.94 -1.41 9.05
CA ALA A 5 13.32 -0.19 9.57
C ALA A 5 11.83 -0.11 9.20
N SER A 6 11.47 -0.45 7.96
CA SER A 6 10.08 -0.54 7.52
C SER A 6 9.30 -1.65 8.26
N ALA A 7 9.96 -2.77 8.59
CA ALA A 7 9.35 -3.80 9.42
C ALA A 7 9.11 -3.33 10.87
N LYS A 8 10.02 -2.55 11.45
CA LYS A 8 9.82 -1.95 12.79
C LYS A 8 8.67 -0.96 12.81
N SER A 9 8.56 -0.07 11.81
CA SER A 9 7.45 0.88 11.74
C SER A 9 6.10 0.15 11.59
N LYS A 10 6.09 -0.93 10.80
CA LYS A 10 4.95 -1.84 10.71
C LYS A 10 4.62 -2.49 12.05
N LEU A 11 5.61 -3.02 12.78
CA LEU A 11 5.39 -3.63 14.10
C LEU A 11 4.66 -2.67 15.05
N PHE A 12 5.16 -1.45 15.19
CA PHE A 12 4.52 -0.47 16.08
C PHE A 12 3.15 -0.02 15.58
N ASN A 13 2.93 0.05 14.27
CA ASN A 13 1.61 0.30 13.70
C ASN A 13 0.62 -0.81 14.12
N GLU A 14 1.00 -2.08 13.98
CA GLU A 14 0.14 -3.21 14.36
C GLU A 14 -0.08 -3.28 15.88
N ARG A 15 0.91 -2.89 16.69
CA ARG A 15 0.76 -2.75 18.15
C ARG A 15 -0.25 -1.66 18.52
N ILE A 16 -0.19 -0.49 17.88
CA ILE A 16 -1.18 0.58 18.08
C ILE A 16 -2.56 0.09 17.67
N ARG A 17 -2.67 -0.66 16.57
CA ARG A 17 -3.94 -1.27 16.15
C ARG A 17 -4.49 -2.26 17.17
N LYS A 18 -3.63 -3.11 17.74
CA LYS A 18 -3.99 -4.02 18.83
C LYS A 18 -4.49 -3.25 20.06
N LEU A 19 -3.79 -2.19 20.46
CA LEU A 19 -4.15 -1.35 21.61
C LEU A 19 -5.46 -0.58 21.38
N MET A 20 -5.73 -0.16 20.14
CA MET A 20 -7.00 0.47 19.76
C MET A 20 -8.17 -0.51 19.89
N GLY A 21 -7.95 -1.80 19.63
CA GLY A 21 -8.97 -2.84 19.74
C GLY A 21 -10.19 -2.52 18.88
N ILE A 22 -11.37 -2.45 19.51
CA ILE A 22 -12.66 -2.14 18.87
C ILE A 22 -13.13 -0.69 19.10
N ASN A 23 -12.21 0.20 19.50
CA ASN A 23 -12.49 1.62 19.67
C ASN A 23 -12.35 2.38 18.35
N GLN A 24 -13.07 3.51 18.22
CA GLN A 24 -13.01 4.41 17.05
C GLN A 24 -11.74 5.28 17.00
N GLY A 25 -10.60 4.72 17.41
CA GLY A 25 -9.32 5.42 17.51
C GLY A 25 -8.89 5.70 18.95
N ILE A 26 -7.72 6.31 19.07
CA ILE A 26 -7.06 6.67 20.32
C ILE A 26 -6.78 8.16 20.29
N ASP A 27 -7.17 8.88 21.34
CA ASP A 27 -7.11 10.35 21.39
C ASP A 27 -5.74 10.91 20.98
N GLY A 28 -5.72 11.51 19.79
CA GLY A 28 -4.56 12.09 19.12
C GLY A 28 -3.38 11.15 18.84
N VAL A 29 -3.59 9.84 18.84
CA VAL A 29 -2.60 8.83 18.42
C VAL A 29 -3.01 8.22 17.10
N CYS A 30 -4.24 7.72 17.01
CA CYS A 30 -4.77 7.19 15.76
C CYS A 30 -6.26 7.52 15.61
N SER A 31 -6.70 7.63 14.36
CA SER A 31 -8.09 7.87 14.00
C SER A 31 -8.66 6.67 13.26
N PHE A 32 -9.93 6.39 13.53
CA PHE A 32 -10.72 5.44 12.79
C PHE A 32 -11.35 6.13 11.58
N GLN A 33 -11.21 5.54 10.40
CA GLN A 33 -11.79 6.06 9.17
C GLN A 33 -12.60 4.96 8.46
N ILE A 34 -13.86 5.26 8.16
CA ILE A 34 -14.67 4.43 7.28
C ILE A 34 -14.35 4.82 5.85
N LYS A 35 -13.85 3.87 5.07
CA LYS A 35 -13.61 4.01 3.64
C LYS A 35 -14.73 3.35 2.88
N THR A 36 -15.49 4.17 2.16
CA THR A 36 -16.54 3.71 1.25
C THR A 36 -15.97 3.53 -0.15
N THR A 37 -15.90 2.28 -0.60
CA THR A 37 -15.70 1.95 -2.00
C THR A 37 -17.06 2.01 -2.68
N LYS A 38 -17.29 3.08 -3.45
CA LYS A 38 -18.53 3.26 -4.22
C LYS A 38 -18.75 2.09 -5.18
N GLU A 39 -20.01 1.89 -5.55
CA GLU A 39 -20.35 0.98 -6.63
C GLU A 39 -19.52 1.26 -7.88
N ALA A 40 -18.93 0.20 -8.42
CA ALA A 40 -18.03 0.30 -9.55
C ALA A 40 -18.21 -0.89 -10.47
N ILE A 41 -17.99 -0.65 -11.76
CA ILE A 41 -18.09 -1.68 -12.79
C ILE A 41 -17.02 -2.74 -12.56
N ASP A 42 -17.41 -4.01 -12.59
CA ASP A 42 -16.49 -5.14 -12.55
C ASP A 42 -15.81 -5.35 -13.91
N LYS A 43 -14.83 -4.48 -14.20
CA LYS A 43 -14.05 -4.50 -15.44
C LYS A 43 -13.44 -5.87 -15.74
N THR A 44 -12.94 -6.55 -14.70
CA THR A 44 -12.33 -7.88 -14.82
C THR A 44 -13.33 -8.94 -15.24
N LYS A 45 -14.54 -8.90 -14.69
CA LYS A 45 -15.60 -9.85 -15.05
C LYS A 45 -16.13 -9.59 -16.46
N ILE A 46 -16.33 -8.32 -16.84
CA ILE A 46 -16.77 -7.94 -18.19
C ILE A 46 -15.76 -8.36 -19.26
N GLN A 47 -14.46 -8.16 -19.00
CA GLN A 47 -13.41 -8.61 -19.93
C GLN A 47 -13.41 -10.12 -20.12
N LYS A 48 -13.70 -10.88 -19.06
CA LYS A 48 -13.74 -12.34 -19.11
C LYS A 48 -14.99 -12.89 -19.79
N ASP A 49 -16.15 -12.32 -19.44
CA ASP A 49 -17.46 -12.85 -19.87
C ASP A 49 -17.90 -12.29 -21.24
N HIS A 50 -17.41 -11.09 -21.62
CA HIS A 50 -17.76 -10.41 -22.85
C HIS A 50 -16.55 -9.84 -23.63
N PRO A 51 -15.51 -10.64 -23.92
CA PRO A 51 -14.29 -10.15 -24.57
C PRO A 51 -14.55 -9.53 -25.94
N GLN A 52 -15.50 -10.08 -26.70
CA GLN A 52 -15.85 -9.59 -28.04
C GLN A 52 -16.50 -8.20 -28.04
N LEU A 53 -17.25 -7.86 -26.97
CA LEU A 53 -17.85 -6.53 -26.84
C LEU A 53 -16.79 -5.50 -26.44
N VAL A 54 -15.89 -5.88 -25.54
CA VAL A 54 -14.81 -4.99 -25.06
C VAL A 54 -13.81 -4.68 -26.17
N ALA A 55 -13.53 -5.63 -27.07
CA ALA A 55 -12.55 -5.48 -28.14
C ALA A 55 -12.75 -4.22 -29.02
N LYS A 56 -14.00 -3.79 -29.23
CA LYS A 56 -14.35 -2.61 -30.03
C LYS A 56 -13.91 -1.28 -29.40
N TYR A 57 -13.64 -1.29 -28.09
CA TYR A 57 -13.30 -0.10 -27.31
C TYR A 57 -11.84 -0.10 -26.87
N ILE A 58 -11.04 -1.05 -27.37
CA ILE A 58 -9.61 -1.09 -27.12
C ILE A 58 -8.94 -0.09 -28.07
N SER A 59 -8.25 0.87 -27.49
CA SER A 59 -7.33 1.76 -28.19
C SER A 59 -5.91 1.30 -27.93
N LYS A 60 -5.10 1.25 -28.98
CA LYS A 60 -3.66 0.97 -28.90
C LYS A 60 -2.92 2.29 -29.00
N SER A 61 -1.97 2.50 -28.10
CA SER A 61 -1.01 3.59 -28.23
C SER A 61 0.39 3.08 -27.99
N THR A 62 1.32 3.56 -28.80
CA THR A 62 2.74 3.28 -28.67
C THR A 62 3.37 4.48 -27.99
N ASN A 63 3.96 4.25 -26.82
CA ASN A 63 4.69 5.28 -26.09
C ASN A 63 6.11 4.81 -25.86
N LEU A 64 7.07 5.72 -26.04
CA LEU A 64 8.45 5.45 -25.62
C LEU A 64 8.46 5.31 -24.10
N SER A 65 8.84 4.14 -23.62
CA SER A 65 8.93 3.83 -22.20
C SER A 65 10.39 3.63 -21.82
N GLY A 66 10.83 4.31 -20.77
CA GLY A 66 12.13 4.11 -20.13
C GLY A 66 11.91 3.71 -18.68
N SER A 67 12.20 2.46 -18.33
CA SER A 67 12.18 2.03 -16.92
C SER A 67 13.51 1.41 -16.53
N PHE A 68 14.06 1.87 -15.41
CA PHE A 68 15.21 1.24 -14.78
C PHE A 68 14.76 0.02 -13.98
N LYS A 69 15.38 -1.13 -14.23
CA LYS A 69 15.20 -2.34 -13.45
C LYS A 69 16.52 -2.65 -12.75
N ALA A 70 16.54 -2.47 -11.44
CA ALA A 70 17.67 -2.91 -10.64
C ALA A 70 17.70 -4.44 -10.57
N GLU A 71 18.88 -5.04 -10.63
CA GLU A 71 19.04 -6.50 -10.52
C GLU A 71 19.01 -7.01 -9.07
N TYR A 72 19.00 -6.10 -8.08
CA TYR A 72 18.85 -6.50 -6.68
C TYR A 72 17.40 -6.83 -6.34
N VAL A 73 17.21 -7.92 -5.60
CA VAL A 73 15.93 -8.26 -4.97
C VAL A 73 16.03 -7.89 -3.51
N ASN A 74 15.09 -7.09 -3.02
CA ASN A 74 15.01 -6.84 -1.58
C ASN A 74 14.80 -8.17 -0.85
N PRO A 75 15.66 -8.51 0.13
CA PRO A 75 15.52 -9.73 0.88
C PRO A 75 14.19 -9.74 1.64
N GLN A 76 13.59 -10.92 1.77
CA GLN A 76 12.37 -11.09 2.55
C GLN A 76 12.67 -10.87 4.04
N LEU A 77 11.76 -10.21 4.76
CA LEU A 77 11.92 -9.94 6.18
C LEU A 77 12.24 -11.21 6.97
N ARG A 78 11.49 -12.30 6.74
CA ARG A 78 11.72 -13.57 7.42
C ARG A 78 13.14 -14.12 7.24
N GLY A 79 13.75 -13.88 6.08
CA GLY A 79 15.14 -14.28 5.82
C GLY A 79 16.19 -13.36 6.45
N LEU A 80 15.79 -12.14 6.84
CA LEU A 80 16.67 -11.16 7.49
C LEU A 80 16.55 -11.19 9.02
N ASP A 81 15.32 -11.32 9.52
CA ASP A 81 14.97 -11.22 10.93
C ASP A 81 13.66 -12.00 11.17
N GLU A 82 13.79 -13.31 11.39
CA GLU A 82 12.67 -14.19 11.71
C GLU A 82 11.97 -13.81 13.03
N PRO A 83 12.68 -13.43 14.11
CA PRO A 83 12.04 -12.94 15.34
C PRO A 83 11.09 -11.75 15.08
N LEU A 84 11.54 -10.74 14.32
CA LEU A 84 10.71 -9.57 14.01
C LEU A 84 9.49 -9.93 13.15
N ASP A 85 9.65 -10.80 12.16
CA ASP A 85 8.52 -11.30 11.35
C ASP A 85 7.49 -12.06 12.20
N ALA A 86 7.95 -12.91 13.12
CA ALA A 86 7.10 -13.64 14.05
C ALA A 86 6.34 -12.70 15.00
N GLU A 87 7.01 -11.66 15.49
CA GLU A 87 6.41 -10.66 16.37
C GLU A 87 5.30 -9.86 15.67
N ILE A 88 5.54 -9.39 14.44
CA ILE A 88 4.51 -8.72 13.63
C ILE A 88 3.30 -9.63 13.42
N LYS A 89 3.52 -10.92 13.11
CA LYS A 89 2.44 -11.90 12.94
C LYS A 89 1.67 -12.13 14.23
N ALA A 90 2.35 -12.14 15.39
CA ALA A 90 1.70 -12.28 16.68
C ALA A 90 0.80 -11.07 16.99
N GLU A 91 1.30 -9.85 16.72
CA GLU A 91 0.52 -8.62 16.87
C GLU A 91 -0.74 -8.63 15.99
N ILE A 92 -0.62 -8.99 14.71
CA ILE A 92 -1.76 -9.09 13.78
C ILE A 92 -2.78 -10.13 14.28
N LYS A 93 -2.33 -11.30 14.73
CA LYS A 93 -3.22 -12.35 15.26
C LYS A 93 -3.95 -11.93 16.54
N ALA A 94 -3.35 -11.08 17.35
CA ALA A 94 -3.93 -10.58 18.59
C ALA A 94 -4.92 -9.42 18.38
N GLN A 95 -5.07 -8.90 17.16
CA GLN A 95 -6.00 -7.81 16.86
C GLN A 95 -7.46 -8.23 16.99
N THR A 96 -8.29 -7.25 17.30
CA THR A 96 -9.76 -7.38 17.37
C THR A 96 -10.42 -6.38 16.42
N GLY A 97 -11.65 -6.65 15.99
CA GLY A 97 -12.45 -5.75 15.16
C GLY A 97 -12.38 -5.98 13.64
N GLY A 98 -11.34 -6.62 13.11
CA GLY A 98 -11.26 -6.96 11.68
C GLY A 98 -11.39 -5.75 10.75
N ASN A 99 -12.12 -5.90 9.64
CA ASN A 99 -12.28 -4.86 8.61
C ASN A 99 -13.71 -4.29 8.50
N ASP A 100 -14.66 -4.84 9.26
CA ASP A 100 -16.06 -4.41 9.26
C ASP A 100 -16.24 -3.21 10.20
N PRO A 101 -16.73 -2.06 9.71
CA PRO A 101 -17.02 -0.90 10.56
C PRO A 101 -17.95 -1.18 11.74
N ALA A 102 -18.88 -2.14 11.60
CA ALA A 102 -19.83 -2.49 12.66
C ALA A 102 -19.14 -3.01 13.93
N ASN A 103 -17.93 -3.56 13.80
CA ASN A 103 -17.16 -4.06 14.93
C ASN A 103 -16.56 -2.94 15.80
N TYR A 104 -16.62 -1.67 15.37
CA TYR A 104 -16.00 -0.53 16.04
C TYR A 104 -17.04 0.41 16.67
N SER A 105 -17.75 -0.11 17.67
CA SER A 105 -18.85 0.60 18.35
C SER A 105 -18.42 1.38 19.60
N LYS A 106 -17.19 1.19 20.09
CA LYS A 106 -16.71 1.89 21.29
C LYS A 106 -16.20 3.30 20.96
N SER A 107 -16.44 4.23 21.87
CA SER A 107 -15.94 5.60 21.78
C SER A 107 -14.40 5.65 21.70
N ILE A 108 -13.87 6.81 21.33
CA ILE A 108 -12.43 7.07 21.29
C ILE A 108 -11.78 6.68 22.63
N LEU A 109 -10.70 5.90 22.54
CA LEU A 109 -9.95 5.44 23.70
C LEU A 109 -9.07 6.57 24.23
N LYS A 110 -9.07 6.77 25.56
CA LYS A 110 -8.13 7.69 26.23
C LYS A 110 -6.72 7.11 26.21
N ARG A 111 -5.72 8.00 26.17
CA ARG A 111 -4.31 7.61 26.21
C ARG A 111 -3.95 6.97 27.54
N SER A 112 -3.00 6.04 27.46
CA SER A 112 -2.29 5.46 28.59
C SER A 112 -0.79 5.60 28.36
N LYS A 113 0.03 5.51 29.40
CA LYS A 113 1.49 5.58 29.27
C LYS A 113 2.05 4.55 28.27
N LEU A 114 1.43 3.36 28.21
CA LEU A 114 1.79 2.33 27.24
C LEU A 114 1.54 2.80 25.80
N ILE A 115 0.35 3.36 25.53
CA ILE A 115 -0.02 3.90 24.22
C ILE A 115 0.94 5.02 23.80
N GLU A 116 1.28 5.92 24.72
CA GLU A 116 2.17 7.05 24.43
C GLU A 116 3.57 6.57 24.07
N ARG A 117 4.12 5.62 24.85
CA ARG A 117 5.40 4.98 24.57
C ARG A 117 5.40 4.26 23.21
N THR A 118 4.38 3.44 22.93
CA THR A 118 4.30 2.72 21.65
C THR A 118 4.20 3.70 20.47
N HIS A 119 3.49 4.82 20.63
CA HIS A 119 3.44 5.83 19.58
C HIS A 119 4.77 6.57 19.41
N LEU A 120 5.50 6.83 20.50
CA LEU A 120 6.85 7.41 20.40
C LEU A 120 7.79 6.48 19.63
N GLU A 121 7.80 5.19 19.97
CA GLU A 121 8.60 4.16 19.28
C GLU A 121 8.21 4.05 17.78
N TYR A 122 6.91 4.21 17.47
CA TYR A 122 6.43 4.32 16.08
C TYR A 122 7.03 5.55 15.37
N LEU A 123 6.98 6.73 15.98
CA LEU A 123 7.51 7.96 15.37
C LEU A 123 9.02 7.89 15.14
N GLU A 124 9.77 7.34 16.10
CA GLU A 124 11.22 7.12 15.96
C GLU A 124 11.52 6.17 14.79
N SER A 125 10.77 5.06 14.68
CA SER A 125 10.94 4.11 13.59
C SER A 125 10.61 4.70 12.21
N LEU A 126 9.66 5.64 12.12
CA LEU A 126 9.38 6.37 10.87
C LEU A 126 10.55 7.26 10.45
N GLY A 127 11.24 7.87 11.41
CA GLY A 127 12.43 8.67 11.16
C GLY A 127 13.57 7.82 10.60
N GLU A 128 13.84 6.67 11.24
CA GLU A 128 14.83 5.70 10.75
C GLU A 128 14.50 5.20 9.34
N GLU A 129 13.25 4.78 9.11
CA GLU A 129 12.77 4.32 7.80
C GLU A 129 12.97 5.39 6.73
N SER A 130 12.52 6.62 7.00
CA SER A 130 12.61 7.73 6.05
C SER A 130 14.06 8.08 5.71
N SER A 131 14.96 8.12 6.71
CA SER A 131 16.38 8.41 6.48
C SER A 131 17.04 7.36 5.59
N LEU A 132 16.70 6.08 5.80
CA LEU A 132 17.21 4.98 5.00
C LEU A 132 16.61 4.97 3.60
N ALA A 133 15.32 5.31 3.45
CA ALA A 133 14.67 5.44 2.15
C ALA A 133 15.32 6.52 1.30
N ILE A 134 15.57 7.72 1.86
CA ILE A 134 16.26 8.82 1.17
C ILE A 134 17.66 8.40 0.73
N SER A 135 18.39 7.70 1.59
CA SER A 135 19.74 7.22 1.28
C SER A 135 19.72 6.18 0.16
N LEU A 136 18.75 5.27 0.15
CA LEU A 136 18.56 4.28 -0.90
C LEU A 136 18.17 4.94 -2.23
N ASP A 137 17.29 5.93 -2.21
CA ASP A 137 16.89 6.70 -3.39
C ASP A 137 18.05 7.48 -3.98
N LEU A 138 18.89 8.09 -3.13
CA LEU A 138 20.11 8.78 -3.57
C LEU A 138 21.08 7.80 -4.25
N LEU A 139 21.38 6.67 -3.62
CA LEU A 139 22.25 5.64 -4.20
C LEU A 139 21.68 5.11 -5.52
N THR A 140 20.38 4.82 -5.57
CA THR A 140 19.70 4.36 -6.79
C THR A 140 19.79 5.40 -7.90
N SER A 141 19.66 6.69 -7.56
CA SER A 141 19.78 7.79 -8.52
C SER A 141 21.20 7.96 -9.04
N GLN A 142 22.21 7.80 -8.18
CA GLN A 142 23.62 7.81 -8.57
C GLN A 142 23.93 6.66 -9.52
N VAL A 143 23.50 5.43 -9.20
CA VAL A 143 23.67 4.26 -10.08
C VAL A 143 23.01 4.53 -11.44
N LYS A 144 21.74 4.95 -11.44
CA LYS A 144 21.00 5.30 -12.67
C LYS A 144 21.76 6.29 -13.55
N ALA A 145 22.36 7.31 -12.96
CA ALA A 145 23.15 8.31 -13.68
C ALA A 145 24.45 7.71 -14.23
N SER A 146 25.17 6.91 -13.43
CA SER A 146 26.45 6.30 -13.83
C SER A 146 26.30 5.27 -14.95
N ILE A 147 25.17 4.55 -15.02
CA ILE A 147 24.91 3.56 -16.06
C ILE A 147 23.93 4.06 -17.13
N GLY A 148 23.71 5.38 -17.19
CA GLY A 148 22.75 6.01 -18.08
C GLY A 148 22.97 5.68 -19.55
N ASP A 149 24.21 5.56 -20.00
CA ASP A 149 24.53 5.30 -21.41
C ASP A 149 24.55 3.81 -21.78
N TYR A 150 24.30 2.92 -20.82
CA TYR A 150 24.31 1.48 -21.01
C TYR A 150 22.88 0.93 -20.90
N ASP A 151 22.54 -0.04 -21.76
CA ASP A 151 21.25 -0.72 -21.67
C ASP A 151 21.25 -1.77 -20.55
N ASN A 152 22.39 -2.39 -20.29
CA ASN A 152 22.57 -3.33 -19.20
C ASN A 152 23.97 -3.25 -18.60
N VAL A 153 24.05 -3.29 -17.26
CA VAL A 153 25.29 -3.51 -16.52
C VAL A 153 25.05 -4.64 -15.54
N GLU A 154 25.70 -5.77 -15.80
CA GLU A 154 25.58 -7.01 -15.01
C GLU A 154 25.85 -6.75 -13.52
N GLY A 155 24.97 -7.25 -12.66
CA GLY A 155 25.06 -7.11 -11.22
C GLY A 155 24.55 -5.78 -10.66
N LEU A 156 24.20 -4.80 -11.52
CA LEU A 156 23.69 -3.49 -11.09
C LEU A 156 22.25 -3.28 -11.56
N GLY A 157 22.02 -3.35 -12.87
CA GLY A 157 20.71 -3.04 -13.42
C GLY A 157 20.70 -2.81 -14.93
N SER A 158 19.48 -2.77 -15.46
CA SER A 158 19.20 -2.54 -16.86
C SER A 158 18.27 -1.36 -17.07
N TRP A 159 18.52 -0.61 -18.13
CA TRP A 159 17.60 0.38 -18.67
C TRP A 159 16.79 -0.28 -19.78
N ILE A 160 15.48 -0.45 -19.55
CA ILE A 160 14.57 -0.93 -20.57
C ILE A 160 14.04 0.30 -21.32
N ARG A 161 14.66 0.59 -22.47
CA ARG A 161 14.24 1.62 -23.41
C ARG A 161 13.59 0.96 -24.60
N ALA A 162 12.27 0.99 -24.64
CA ALA A 162 11.54 0.38 -25.72
C ALA A 162 10.25 1.13 -25.99
N ASP A 163 9.83 1.11 -27.25
CA ASP A 163 8.46 1.41 -27.61
C ASP A 163 7.56 0.38 -26.96
N LYS A 164 6.71 0.84 -26.05
CA LYS A 164 5.76 -0.01 -25.35
C LYS A 164 4.39 0.21 -25.94
N GLU A 165 3.86 -0.84 -26.56
CA GLU A 165 2.43 -0.88 -26.87
C GLU A 165 1.64 -0.95 -25.57
N SER A 166 0.69 -0.04 -25.44
CA SER A 166 -0.25 0.01 -24.32
C SER A 166 -1.66 -0.03 -24.87
N GLU A 167 -2.46 -0.91 -24.30
CA GLU A 167 -3.89 -1.02 -24.58
C GLU A 167 -4.67 -0.31 -23.49
N SER A 168 -5.58 0.57 -23.89
CA SER A 168 -6.51 1.22 -22.98
C SER A 168 -7.93 1.03 -23.48
N ILE A 169 -8.86 0.76 -22.56
CA ILE A 169 -10.26 0.53 -22.88
C ILE A 169 -11.06 1.77 -22.53
N ASP A 170 -11.84 2.27 -23.50
CA ASP A 170 -12.82 3.33 -23.24
C ASP A 170 -14.06 2.77 -22.54
N TRP A 171 -13.95 2.66 -21.22
CA TRP A 171 -15.04 2.22 -20.35
C TRP A 171 -16.24 3.17 -20.34
N LYS A 172 -16.06 4.45 -20.71
CA LYS A 172 -17.17 5.40 -20.76
C LYS A 172 -18.04 5.10 -21.97
N GLN A 173 -17.44 5.00 -23.16
CA GLN A 173 -18.19 4.69 -24.37
C GLN A 173 -18.79 3.28 -24.32
N PHE A 174 -18.03 2.30 -23.80
CA PHE A 174 -18.56 0.95 -23.57
C PHE A 174 -19.84 0.96 -22.72
N GLY A 175 -19.86 1.78 -21.67
CA GLY A 175 -21.02 1.87 -20.77
C GLY A 175 -22.24 2.54 -21.39
N ILE A 176 -22.04 3.49 -22.32
CA ILE A 176 -23.12 4.11 -23.09
C ILE A 176 -23.76 3.09 -24.03
N ASP A 177 -22.93 2.31 -24.73
CA ASP A 177 -23.40 1.39 -25.77
C ASP A 177 -23.92 0.06 -25.20
N ASN A 178 -23.46 -0.36 -24.01
CA ASN A 178 -23.79 -1.65 -23.40
C ASN A 178 -24.34 -1.52 -21.96
N PRO A 179 -25.40 -0.72 -21.73
CA PRO A 179 -25.89 -0.41 -20.39
C PRO A 179 -26.37 -1.65 -19.61
N LYS A 180 -26.94 -2.65 -20.31
CA LYS A 180 -27.38 -3.92 -19.71
C LYS A 180 -26.22 -4.75 -19.16
N VAL A 181 -25.09 -4.76 -19.87
CA VAL A 181 -23.88 -5.50 -19.46
C VAL A 181 -23.23 -4.84 -18.25
N ILE A 182 -23.22 -3.50 -18.22
CA ILE A 182 -22.78 -2.72 -17.06
C ILE A 182 -23.64 -3.04 -15.84
N ALA A 183 -24.96 -2.92 -15.96
CA ALA A 183 -25.88 -3.14 -14.84
C ALA A 183 -25.75 -4.55 -14.24
N ALA A 184 -25.55 -5.58 -15.06
CA ALA A 184 -25.36 -6.96 -14.62
C ALA A 184 -24.00 -7.24 -13.95
N ASN A 185 -23.03 -6.33 -14.08
CA ASN A 185 -21.65 -6.51 -13.61
C ASN A 185 -21.18 -5.35 -12.72
N MET A 186 -22.08 -4.81 -11.90
CA MET A 186 -21.72 -3.84 -10.86
C MET A 186 -21.19 -4.56 -9.62
N LYS A 187 -20.11 -4.05 -9.05
CA LYS A 187 -19.70 -4.39 -7.67
C LYS A 187 -20.52 -3.53 -6.72
N PRO A 188 -21.10 -4.13 -5.68
CA PRO A 188 -21.86 -3.38 -4.69
C PRO A 188 -20.93 -2.43 -3.94
N GLU A 189 -21.53 -1.39 -3.37
CA GLU A 189 -20.83 -0.50 -2.45
C GLU A 189 -20.30 -1.32 -1.28
N LYS A 190 -19.03 -1.09 -0.91
CA LYS A 190 -18.41 -1.77 0.22
C LYS A 190 -17.77 -0.75 1.13
N GLN A 191 -18.16 -0.80 2.40
CA GLN A 191 -17.48 -0.08 3.45
C GLN A 191 -16.35 -0.93 4.02
N SER A 192 -15.28 -0.26 4.44
CA SER A 192 -14.11 -0.87 5.04
C SER A 192 -13.52 0.05 6.08
N VAL A 193 -12.78 -0.52 7.03
CA VAL A 193 -12.11 0.24 8.08
C VAL A 193 -10.65 0.49 7.71
N ALA A 194 -10.21 1.73 7.93
CA ALA A 194 -8.80 2.07 7.99
C ALA A 194 -8.47 2.73 9.33
N MET A 195 -7.35 2.31 9.92
CA MET A 195 -6.71 3.03 11.03
C MET A 195 -5.66 3.97 10.44
N VAL A 196 -5.68 5.24 10.85
CA VAL A 196 -4.66 6.21 10.48
C VAL A 196 -3.96 6.68 11.75
N VAL A 197 -2.71 6.24 11.94
CA VAL A 197 -1.83 6.71 13.01
C VAL A 197 -1.30 8.09 12.64
N LYS A 198 -1.29 9.02 13.60
CA LYS A 198 -0.80 10.37 13.36
C LYS A 198 0.73 10.35 13.25
N PRO A 199 1.34 10.89 12.19
CA PRO A 199 2.79 10.83 12.00
C PRO A 199 3.56 11.92 12.77
N TYR A 200 2.90 12.63 13.69
CA TYR A 200 3.51 13.68 14.50
C TYR A 200 2.80 13.79 15.85
N ARG A 201 3.59 13.88 16.92
CA ARG A 201 3.14 14.33 18.24
C ARG A 201 4.33 14.58 19.17
N ALA A 202 4.29 15.66 19.93
CA ALA A 202 5.18 15.83 21.07
C ALA A 202 4.63 15.06 22.28
N TYR A 203 5.46 14.21 22.87
CA TYR A 203 5.20 13.64 24.18
C TYR A 203 6.06 14.37 25.21
N PRO A 204 5.49 14.79 26.37
CA PRO A 204 6.31 15.27 27.47
C PRO A 204 7.18 14.09 27.94
N ILE A 205 8.49 14.24 27.76
CA ILE A 205 9.51 13.30 28.24
C ILE A 205 9.71 13.54 29.74
#